data_AF-A0A359ED76-F1
#
_entry.id   AF-A0A359ED76-F1
#
_cell.length_a   1.000
_cell.length_b   1.000
_cell.length_c   1.000
_cell.angle_alpha   90.00
_cell.angle_beta   90.00
_cell.angle_gamma   90.00
#
_symmetry.space_group_name_H-M   'P 1'
#
loop_
_entity.id
_entity.type
_entity.pdbx_description
1 polymer ?
#
loop_
_entity_poly.entity_id
_entity_poly.type
_entity_poly.pdbx_seq_one_letter_code
_entity_poly.pdbx_strand_id
1 'polypeptide(L)'
;MKKYTFLTAIALLTFVILLPFYARQEHIRMKTAQTDMRQQYVAEGTEVYLQNCIGCHGEGGQGIGENPALNRFGLEGADPQILFEVISRASHGTVMDTWHREEGTSLSDYQISSLVTMIQYANWDEVAQEALKLGVTPQELSTLALGEVYQSVIDPNDPHQCVACHEDPEVHLGSFGLDCARCHTLEAWTPALLTRHTFMLDHGGEGEVACEACHLNSYVAYTCYECHDHSATEMEEFHTREGYLEIENCVECHPTGEAREAEHLLNAQLSIDG
;
A
#
# COMPACT_ATOMS: atom_id res chain seq x y z
N MET A 1 -51.20 39.96 30.22
CA MET A 1 -50.36 40.35 29.07
C MET A 1 -48.91 40.65 29.44
N LYS A 2 -48.59 41.57 30.38
CA LYS A 2 -47.19 41.96 30.69
C LYS A 2 -46.22 40.85 31.14
N LYS A 3 -46.69 39.82 31.86
CA LYS A 3 -45.83 38.71 32.34
C LYS A 3 -45.27 37.85 31.20
N TYR A 4 -46.10 37.48 30.24
CA TYR A 4 -45.66 36.64 29.10
C TYR A 4 -44.69 37.39 28.20
N THR A 5 -44.94 38.69 27.96
CA THR A 5 -44.03 39.55 27.18
C THR A 5 -42.65 39.70 27.84
N PHE A 6 -42.60 39.77 29.16
CA PHE A 6 -41.35 39.82 29.92
C PHE A 6 -40.58 38.48 29.85
N LEU A 7 -41.28 37.35 29.99
CA LEU A 7 -40.68 36.02 29.88
C LEU A 7 -40.12 35.75 28.47
N THR A 8 -40.87 36.14 27.43
CA THR A 8 -40.39 36.01 26.04
C THR A 8 -39.22 36.94 25.76
N ALA A 9 -39.21 38.15 26.31
CA ALA A 9 -38.09 39.08 26.16
C ALA A 9 -36.83 38.53 26.83
N ILE A 10 -36.93 37.97 28.05
CA ILE A 10 -35.81 37.28 28.69
C ILE A 10 -35.33 36.12 27.84
N ALA A 11 -36.22 35.20 27.44
CA ALA A 11 -35.83 34.02 26.66
C ALA A 11 -35.11 34.39 25.34
N LEU A 12 -35.61 35.41 24.64
CA LEU A 12 -34.97 35.95 23.44
C LEU A 12 -33.58 36.51 23.77
N LEU A 13 -33.46 37.31 24.83
CA LEU A 13 -32.18 37.90 25.27
C LEU A 13 -31.18 36.81 25.66
N THR A 14 -31.62 35.76 26.35
CA THR A 14 -30.79 34.59 26.66
C THR A 14 -30.32 33.90 25.39
N PHE A 15 -31.19 33.71 24.39
CA PHE A 15 -30.83 33.06 23.13
C PHE A 15 -29.86 33.91 22.31
N VAL A 16 -30.09 35.23 22.23
CA VAL A 16 -29.24 36.21 21.54
C VAL A 16 -27.85 36.31 22.18
N ILE A 17 -27.71 36.03 23.47
CA ILE A 17 -26.40 36.02 24.16
C ILE A 17 -25.74 34.63 24.06
N LEU A 18 -26.47 33.56 24.35
CA LEU A 18 -25.91 32.21 24.43
C LEU A 18 -25.52 31.66 23.05
N LEU A 19 -26.31 31.92 22.01
CA LEU A 19 -26.06 31.35 20.70
C LEU A 19 -24.76 31.87 20.06
N PRO A 20 -24.44 33.19 20.05
CA PRO A 20 -23.15 33.68 19.58
C PRO A 20 -21.97 33.22 20.45
N PHE A 21 -22.18 33.10 21.77
CA PHE A 21 -21.16 32.59 22.68
C PHE A 21 -20.84 31.12 22.39
N TYR A 22 -21.86 30.29 22.22
CA TYR A 22 -21.74 28.90 21.83
C TYR A 22 -21.11 28.76 20.43
N ALA A 23 -21.56 29.54 19.45
CA ALA A 23 -21.00 29.55 18.09
C ALA A 23 -19.50 29.90 18.09
N ARG A 24 -19.05 30.78 19.00
CA ARG A 24 -17.62 31.07 19.17
C ARG A 24 -16.85 29.92 19.80
N GLN A 25 -17.46 29.15 20.71
CA GLN A 25 -16.87 27.95 21.30
C GLN A 25 -16.86 26.74 20.35
N GLU A 26 -17.72 26.72 19.34
CA GLU A 26 -17.82 25.62 18.37
C GLU A 26 -16.47 25.33 17.71
N HIS A 27 -15.70 26.35 17.32
CA HIS A 27 -14.36 26.16 16.74
C HIS A 27 -13.38 25.45 17.68
N ILE A 28 -13.47 25.71 18.99
CA ILE A 28 -12.62 25.05 19.99
C ILE A 28 -13.05 23.60 20.11
N ARG A 29 -14.36 23.36 20.23
CA ARG A 29 -14.92 22.00 20.32
C ARG A 29 -14.55 21.16 19.09
N MET A 30 -14.66 21.73 17.89
CA MET A 30 -14.28 21.05 16.65
C MET A 30 -12.78 20.71 16.62
N LYS A 31 -11.91 21.63 17.05
CA LYS A 31 -10.46 21.37 17.12
C LYS A 31 -10.11 20.29 18.14
N THR A 32 -10.77 20.32 19.30
CA THR A 32 -10.60 19.29 20.34
C THR A 32 -11.07 17.93 19.80
N ALA A 33 -12.29 17.85 19.26
CA ALA A 33 -12.82 16.63 18.68
C ALA A 33 -11.93 16.07 17.54
N GLN A 34 -11.38 16.94 16.69
CA GLN A 34 -10.44 16.52 15.64
C GLN A 34 -9.13 15.96 16.21
N THR A 35 -8.62 16.55 17.29
CA THR A 35 -7.40 16.08 17.96
C THR A 35 -7.66 14.74 18.64
N ASP A 36 -8.79 14.61 19.33
CA ASP A 36 -9.20 13.39 20.02
C ASP A 36 -9.38 12.23 19.02
N MET A 37 -10.06 12.49 17.89
CA MET A 37 -10.18 11.52 16.80
C MET A 37 -8.82 11.12 16.24
N ARG A 38 -7.91 12.07 16.00
CA ARG A 38 -6.56 11.74 15.51
C ARG A 38 -5.80 10.87 16.51
N GLN A 39 -5.84 11.20 17.80
CA GLN A 39 -5.18 10.41 18.84
C GLN A 39 -5.73 8.98 18.91
N GLN A 40 -7.04 8.81 18.73
CA GLN A 40 -7.65 7.49 18.64
C GLN A 40 -7.10 6.70 17.44
N TYR A 41 -7.06 7.31 16.24
CA TYR A 41 -6.51 6.64 15.04
C TYR A 41 -5.02 6.31 15.20
N VAL A 42 -4.22 7.16 15.86
CA VAL A 42 -2.82 6.87 16.18
C VAL A 42 -2.71 5.65 17.10
N ALA A 43 -3.53 5.58 18.15
CA ALA A 43 -3.50 4.46 19.09
C ALA A 43 -3.89 3.13 18.40
N GLU A 44 -4.97 3.14 17.62
CA GLU A 44 -5.43 1.95 16.91
C GLU A 44 -4.47 1.53 15.79
N GLY A 45 -3.90 2.50 15.06
CA GLY A 45 -2.86 2.24 14.08
C GLY A 45 -1.59 1.66 14.72
N THR A 46 -1.25 2.09 15.94
CA THR A 46 -0.10 1.54 16.68
C THR A 46 -0.31 0.06 16.99
N GLU A 47 -1.50 -0.35 17.41
CA GLU A 47 -1.80 -1.76 17.66
C GLU A 47 -1.64 -2.61 16.39
N VAL A 48 -2.18 -2.14 15.26
CA VAL A 48 -2.06 -2.84 13.97
C VAL A 48 -0.60 -2.93 13.54
N TYR A 49 0.18 -1.86 13.72
CA TYR A 49 1.59 -1.81 13.36
C TYR A 49 2.44 -2.82 14.14
N LEU A 50 2.23 -2.90 15.46
CA LEU A 50 2.98 -3.80 16.34
C LEU A 50 2.67 -5.28 16.05
N GLN A 51 1.50 -5.58 15.48
CA GLN A 51 1.12 -6.95 15.12
C GLN A 51 1.63 -7.36 13.74
N ASN A 52 1.69 -6.44 12.78
CA ASN A 52 1.84 -6.79 11.36
C ASN A 52 3.11 -6.22 10.71
N CYS A 53 3.63 -5.10 11.19
CA CYS A 53 4.60 -4.29 10.47
C CYS A 53 5.97 -4.22 11.15
N ILE A 54 6.02 -4.39 12.47
CA ILE A 54 7.24 -4.31 13.29
C ILE A 54 8.37 -5.24 12.81
N GLY A 55 8.02 -6.42 12.30
CA GLY A 55 8.99 -7.42 11.85
C GLY A 55 9.88 -6.95 10.69
N CYS A 56 9.37 -6.04 9.85
CA CYS A 56 10.11 -5.46 8.72
C CYS A 56 10.52 -4.02 8.99
N HIS A 57 9.68 -3.22 9.64
CA HIS A 57 9.93 -1.78 9.82
C HIS A 57 10.58 -1.40 11.17
N GLY A 58 10.80 -2.34 12.10
CA GLY A 58 11.47 -2.11 13.38
C GLY A 58 10.54 -1.63 14.50
N GLU A 59 11.00 -1.62 15.76
CA GLU A 59 10.13 -1.24 16.90
C GLU A 59 9.69 0.23 16.91
N GLY A 60 10.50 1.12 16.34
CA GLY A 60 10.25 2.56 16.26
C GLY A 60 10.20 3.06 14.82
N GLY A 61 9.88 2.18 13.85
CA GLY A 61 9.81 2.56 12.44
C GLY A 61 11.15 2.88 11.79
N GLN A 62 12.28 2.47 12.39
CA GLN A 62 13.63 2.79 11.90
C GLN A 62 14.04 2.01 10.64
N GLY A 63 13.27 1.01 10.23
CA GLY A 63 13.59 0.10 9.13
C GLY A 63 14.59 -1.00 9.53
N ILE A 64 14.57 -2.11 8.79
CA ILE A 64 15.46 -3.26 8.98
C ILE A 64 15.96 -3.73 7.62
N GLY A 65 17.28 -3.60 7.37
CA GLY A 65 17.90 -4.01 6.11
C GLY A 65 17.38 -3.20 4.92
N GLU A 66 16.86 -3.89 3.91
CA GLU A 66 16.23 -3.29 2.72
C GLU A 66 14.83 -2.71 2.99
N ASN A 67 14.24 -3.00 4.17
CA ASN A 67 12.93 -2.44 4.53
C ASN A 67 13.09 -0.99 4.97
N PRO A 68 12.39 -0.04 4.32
CA PRO A 68 12.60 1.38 4.57
C PRO A 68 12.09 1.82 5.94
N ALA A 69 12.72 2.88 6.46
CA ALA A 69 12.30 3.56 7.67
C ALA A 69 10.96 4.31 7.46
N LEU A 70 9.99 4.07 8.34
CA LEU A 70 8.72 4.78 8.41
C LEU A 70 8.78 6.03 9.30
N ASN A 71 9.78 6.13 10.18
CA ASN A 71 10.03 7.30 11.01
C ASN A 71 10.87 8.37 10.30
N ARG A 72 11.00 8.30 8.98
CA ARG A 72 11.80 9.23 8.19
C ARG A 72 11.08 10.55 7.94
N PHE A 73 11.86 11.62 7.85
CA PHE A 73 11.37 12.92 7.41
C PHE A 73 10.74 12.81 6.01
N GLY A 74 9.56 13.41 5.84
CA GLY A 74 8.82 13.43 4.57
C GLY A 74 7.53 12.62 4.56
N LEU A 75 7.38 11.60 5.42
CA LEU A 75 6.13 10.83 5.51
C LEU A 75 5.04 11.58 6.30
N GLU A 76 5.41 12.40 7.28
CA GLU A 76 4.48 13.24 8.07
C GLU A 76 3.62 14.18 7.21
N GLY A 77 4.19 14.67 6.09
CA GLY A 77 3.52 15.58 5.15
C GLY A 77 3.14 14.93 3.82
N ALA A 78 3.33 13.62 3.68
CA ALA A 78 2.97 12.91 2.46
C ALA A 78 1.45 12.91 2.25
N ASP A 79 1.00 12.75 1.01
CA ASP A 79 -0.42 12.59 0.73
C ASP A 79 -0.94 11.31 1.42
N PRO A 80 -1.93 11.40 2.32
CA PRO A 80 -2.47 10.24 3.02
C PRO A 80 -3.07 9.21 2.06
N GLN A 81 -3.55 9.62 0.89
CA GLN A 81 -4.09 8.71 -0.12
C GLN A 81 -2.97 7.86 -0.74
N ILE A 82 -1.79 8.44 -0.99
CA ILE A 82 -0.63 7.68 -1.48
C ILE A 82 -0.18 6.66 -0.44
N LEU A 83 -0.11 7.06 0.84
CA LEU A 83 0.24 6.11 1.91
C LEU A 83 -0.80 5.00 2.06
N PHE A 84 -2.08 5.35 1.96
CA PHE A 84 -3.17 4.38 1.97
C PHE A 84 -3.01 3.37 0.84
N GLU A 85 -2.75 3.85 -0.38
CA GLU A 85 -2.57 3.00 -1.56
C GLU A 85 -1.35 2.10 -1.42
N VAL A 86 -0.20 2.61 -0.96
CA VAL A 86 1.02 1.81 -0.75
C VAL A 86 0.81 0.70 0.28
N ILE A 87 0.07 0.97 1.37
CA ILE A 87 -0.24 -0.05 2.39
C ILE A 87 -1.28 -1.04 1.87
N SER A 88 -2.29 -0.54 1.15
CA SER A 88 -3.38 -1.37 0.63
C SER A 88 -2.88 -2.32 -0.45
N ARG A 89 -2.12 -1.76 -1.38
CA ARG A 89 -1.63 -2.34 -2.62
C ARG A 89 -0.11 -2.17 -2.61
N ALA A 90 0.58 -3.20 -2.12
CA ALA A 90 2.04 -3.29 -2.12
C ALA A 90 2.66 -2.52 -3.28
N SER A 91 3.59 -1.60 -2.98
CA SER A 91 4.22 -0.78 -4.02
C SER A 91 4.95 -1.67 -5.02
N HIS A 92 4.71 -1.45 -6.31
CA HIS A 92 5.26 -2.24 -7.41
C HIS A 92 6.79 -2.34 -7.30
N GLY A 93 7.33 -3.56 -7.38
CA GLY A 93 8.77 -3.81 -7.28
C GLY A 93 9.36 -3.82 -5.85
N THR A 94 8.53 -3.72 -4.81
CA THR A 94 8.99 -3.77 -3.40
C THR A 94 8.72 -5.12 -2.73
N VAL A 95 9.48 -5.41 -1.67
CA VAL A 95 9.28 -6.57 -0.77
C VAL A 95 8.10 -6.40 0.21
N MET A 96 7.45 -5.24 0.22
CA MET A 96 6.32 -4.97 1.11
C MET A 96 5.09 -5.77 0.65
N ASP A 97 4.47 -6.52 1.57
CA ASP A 97 3.25 -7.28 1.26
C ASP A 97 2.01 -6.37 1.11
N THR A 98 0.95 -6.90 0.52
CA THR A 98 -0.38 -6.25 0.53
C THR A 98 -1.08 -6.46 1.85
N TRP A 99 -1.83 -5.46 2.30
CA TRP A 99 -2.52 -5.54 3.59
C TRP A 99 -4.02 -5.29 3.53
N HIS A 100 -4.56 -4.85 2.40
CA HIS A 100 -6.01 -4.67 2.28
C HIS A 100 -6.77 -5.97 2.06
N ARG A 101 -7.95 -6.08 2.69
CA ARG A 101 -8.85 -7.24 2.59
C ARG A 101 -9.30 -7.56 1.18
N GLU A 102 -9.52 -6.56 0.34
CA GLU A 102 -9.92 -6.77 -1.05
C GLU A 102 -8.76 -7.30 -1.90
N GLU A 103 -7.52 -7.17 -1.42
CA GLU A 103 -6.31 -7.68 -2.03
C GLU A 103 -5.89 -9.04 -1.45
N GLY A 104 -6.78 -9.71 -0.70
CA GLY A 104 -6.58 -11.08 -0.19
C GLY A 104 -5.99 -11.20 1.22
N THR A 105 -5.86 -10.08 1.95
CA THR A 105 -5.26 -10.05 3.31
C THR A 105 -6.25 -9.55 4.37
N SER A 106 -5.82 -9.08 5.55
CA SER A 106 -6.69 -8.98 6.74
C SER A 106 -7.16 -7.57 7.15
N LEU A 107 -6.59 -6.48 6.61
CA LEU A 107 -6.91 -5.13 7.09
C LEU A 107 -8.08 -4.49 6.34
N SER A 108 -8.90 -3.74 7.08
CA SER A 108 -9.94 -2.84 6.53
C SER A 108 -9.38 -1.47 6.13
N ASP A 109 -10.11 -0.73 5.30
CA ASP A 109 -9.94 0.71 5.08
C ASP A 109 -9.69 1.49 6.38
N TYR A 110 -10.44 1.15 7.43
CA TYR A 110 -10.33 1.81 8.72
C TYR A 110 -8.98 1.53 9.41
N GLN A 111 -8.53 0.27 9.38
CA GLN A 111 -7.22 -0.11 9.94
C GLN A 111 -6.07 0.50 9.13
N ILE A 112 -6.19 0.54 7.81
CA ILE A 112 -5.18 1.18 6.95
C ILE A 112 -5.17 2.69 7.17
N SER A 113 -6.32 3.34 7.26
CA SER A 113 -6.41 4.78 7.58
C SER A 113 -5.82 5.10 8.96
N SER A 114 -5.99 4.19 9.91
CA SER A 114 -5.38 4.28 11.25
C SER A 114 -3.86 4.15 11.17
N LEU A 115 -3.34 3.21 10.36
CA LEU A 115 -1.90 3.10 10.06
C LEU A 115 -1.34 4.36 9.40
N VAL A 116 -2.01 4.90 8.38
CA VAL A 116 -1.59 6.16 7.71
C VAL A 116 -1.52 7.30 8.71
N THR A 117 -2.57 7.45 9.54
CA THR A 117 -2.60 8.50 10.58
C THR A 117 -1.49 8.28 11.61
N MET A 118 -1.23 7.05 12.00
CA MET A 118 -0.13 6.70 12.90
C MET A 118 1.22 7.08 12.27
N ILE A 119 1.50 6.68 11.03
CA ILE A 119 2.75 7.02 10.33
C ILE A 119 2.98 8.53 10.26
N GLN A 120 1.91 9.31 10.07
CA GLN A 120 2.00 10.76 9.91
C GLN A 120 2.09 11.55 11.21
N TYR A 121 1.49 11.06 12.30
CA TYR A 121 1.26 11.86 13.50
C TYR A 121 1.72 11.19 14.81
N ALA A 122 2.15 9.93 14.79
CA ALA A 122 2.63 9.25 15.98
C ALA A 122 3.98 9.79 16.43
N ASN A 123 4.21 9.72 17.73
CA ASN A 123 5.54 9.82 18.30
C ASN A 123 6.20 8.43 18.25
N TRP A 124 7.12 8.22 17.33
CA TRP A 124 7.79 6.92 17.14
C TRP A 124 8.55 6.43 18.38
N ASP A 125 9.00 7.34 19.26
CA ASP A 125 9.59 6.94 20.55
C ASP A 125 8.55 6.27 21.46
N GLU A 126 7.31 6.76 21.45
CA GLU A 126 6.20 6.16 22.22
C GLU A 126 5.78 4.80 21.64
N VAL A 127 5.79 4.67 20.30
CA VAL A 127 5.54 3.39 19.62
C VAL A 127 6.59 2.35 20.04
N ALA A 128 7.88 2.71 20.05
CA ALA A 128 8.95 1.83 20.50
C ALA A 128 8.80 1.44 21.98
N GLN A 129 8.38 2.38 22.85
CA GLN A 129 8.10 2.04 24.25
C GLN A 129 6.92 1.09 24.40
N GLU A 130 5.88 1.22 23.56
CA GLU A 130 4.74 0.31 23.59
C GLU A 130 5.12 -1.10 23.12
N ALA A 131 5.95 -1.21 22.07
CA ALA A 131 6.52 -2.49 21.64
C ALA A 131 7.26 -3.21 22.78
N LEU A 132 8.09 -2.47 23.53
CA LEU A 132 8.82 -3.00 24.68
C LEU A 132 7.90 -3.46 25.81
N LYS A 133 6.80 -2.74 26.08
CA LYS A 133 5.81 -3.15 27.10
C LYS A 133 5.11 -4.46 26.73
N LEU A 134 4.82 -4.64 25.44
CA LEU A 134 4.17 -5.85 24.93
C LEU A 134 5.13 -7.03 24.74
N GLY A 135 6.45 -6.81 24.92
CA GLY A 135 7.47 -7.84 24.75
C GLY A 135 7.70 -8.22 23.28
N VAL A 136 7.26 -7.37 22.34
CA VAL A 136 7.43 -7.59 20.91
C VAL A 136 8.81 -7.05 20.52
N THR A 137 9.79 -7.93 20.32
CA THR A 137 11.14 -7.53 19.89
C THR A 137 11.50 -8.16 18.53
N PRO A 138 12.22 -7.48 17.63
CA PRO A 138 12.57 -8.01 16.30
C PRO A 138 13.41 -9.30 16.28
N GLN A 139 13.90 -9.75 17.44
CA GLN A 139 14.96 -10.76 17.52
C GLN A 139 14.51 -12.21 17.30
N GLU A 140 13.20 -12.52 17.27
CA GLU A 140 12.73 -13.89 16.97
C GLU A 140 12.60 -14.19 15.47
N LEU A 141 12.43 -13.19 14.60
CA LEU A 141 12.32 -13.38 13.14
C LEU A 141 13.66 -13.50 12.40
N SER A 142 14.78 -13.10 13.02
CA SER A 142 16.11 -13.10 12.37
C SER A 142 16.83 -14.46 12.37
N THR A 143 16.27 -15.50 13.00
CA THR A 143 16.90 -16.83 13.07
C THR A 143 16.33 -17.85 12.09
N LEU A 144 15.22 -17.53 11.42
CA LEU A 144 14.68 -18.38 10.38
C LEU A 144 15.26 -17.94 9.04
N ALA A 145 16.16 -18.76 8.49
CA ALA A 145 16.61 -18.61 7.13
C ALA A 145 15.38 -18.54 6.21
N LEU A 146 15.29 -17.51 5.38
CA LEU A 146 14.19 -17.25 4.42
C LEU A 146 13.87 -18.46 3.51
N GLY A 147 14.74 -19.47 3.44
CA GLY A 147 14.51 -20.74 2.74
C GLY A 147 13.78 -21.83 3.54
N GLU A 148 13.82 -21.81 4.88
CA GLU A 148 13.13 -22.80 5.72
C GLU A 148 11.67 -22.42 6.01
N VAL A 149 11.36 -21.12 6.10
CA VAL A 149 9.97 -20.64 6.34
C VAL A 149 9.06 -20.95 5.16
N TYR A 150 9.56 -20.83 3.92
CA TYR A 150 8.73 -21.08 2.74
C TYR A 150 8.32 -22.56 2.61
N GLN A 151 9.12 -23.50 3.14
CA GLN A 151 8.74 -24.92 3.19
C GLN A 151 7.94 -25.31 4.43
N SER A 152 8.01 -24.54 5.52
CA SER A 152 7.33 -24.90 6.77
C SER A 152 5.89 -24.36 6.89
N VAL A 153 5.45 -23.47 5.99
CA VAL A 153 4.09 -22.89 6.03
C VAL A 153 3.07 -23.71 5.22
N ILE A 154 3.52 -24.55 4.28
CA ILE A 154 2.66 -25.46 3.52
C ILE A 154 3.06 -26.90 3.87
N ASP A 155 2.38 -27.50 4.85
CA ASP A 155 2.49 -28.94 5.10
C ASP A 155 1.81 -29.68 3.93
N PRO A 156 2.56 -30.41 3.08
CA PRO A 156 2.00 -31.13 1.95
C PRO A 156 1.05 -32.27 2.36
N ASN A 157 0.96 -32.59 3.66
CA ASN A 157 0.03 -33.56 4.21
C ASN A 157 -1.17 -32.93 4.95
N ASP A 158 -1.29 -31.60 4.97
CA ASP A 158 -2.47 -30.93 5.55
C ASP A 158 -3.68 -31.10 4.61
N PRO A 159 -4.75 -31.79 5.06
CA PRO A 159 -5.94 -32.02 4.24
C PRO A 159 -6.75 -30.74 3.96
N HIS A 160 -6.41 -29.59 4.57
CA HIS A 160 -7.09 -28.31 4.35
C HIS A 160 -6.47 -27.46 3.23
N GLN A 161 -5.46 -27.97 2.52
CA GLN A 161 -4.91 -27.29 1.35
C GLN A 161 -5.91 -27.31 0.18
N CYS A 162 -6.00 -26.22 -0.58
CA CYS A 162 -6.90 -26.12 -1.73
C CYS A 162 -6.70 -27.28 -2.72
N VAL A 163 -5.44 -27.67 -2.95
CA VAL A 163 -5.06 -28.73 -3.89
C VAL A 163 -5.39 -30.15 -3.43
N ALA A 164 -5.81 -30.32 -2.18
CA ALA A 164 -6.31 -31.61 -1.71
C ALA A 164 -7.65 -31.97 -2.37
N CYS A 165 -8.42 -30.97 -2.82
CA CYS A 165 -9.72 -31.15 -3.45
C CYS A 165 -9.83 -30.51 -4.86
N HIS A 166 -9.04 -29.47 -5.15
CA HIS A 166 -9.07 -28.75 -6.43
C HIS A 166 -7.79 -28.98 -7.22
N GLU A 167 -7.91 -29.50 -8.45
CA GLU A 167 -6.76 -29.63 -9.34
C GLU A 167 -6.32 -28.25 -9.85
N ASP A 168 -5.01 -28.04 -9.95
CA ASP A 168 -4.46 -26.83 -10.54
C ASP A 168 -4.79 -26.79 -12.04
N PRO A 169 -5.51 -25.77 -12.53
CA PRO A 169 -5.92 -25.72 -13.92
C PRO A 169 -4.71 -25.55 -14.86
N GLU A 170 -4.84 -26.01 -16.10
CA GLU A 170 -3.77 -25.98 -17.10
C GLU A 170 -3.18 -24.58 -17.33
N VAL A 171 -4.01 -23.54 -17.16
CA VAL A 171 -3.60 -22.12 -17.27
C VAL A 171 -2.58 -21.67 -16.21
N HIS A 172 -2.44 -22.41 -15.11
CA HIS A 172 -1.47 -22.16 -14.04
C HIS A 172 -0.24 -23.06 -14.12
N LEU A 173 -0.25 -24.08 -14.99
CA LEU A 173 0.64 -25.23 -14.89
C LEU A 173 2.11 -24.79 -14.84
N GLY A 174 2.76 -25.05 -13.70
CA GLY A 174 4.17 -24.73 -13.46
C GLY A 174 4.50 -23.25 -13.23
N SER A 175 3.47 -22.38 -13.14
CA SER A 175 3.62 -20.93 -13.11
C SER A 175 3.45 -20.32 -11.71
N PHE A 176 2.45 -20.76 -10.94
CA PHE A 176 2.07 -20.09 -9.68
C PHE A 176 2.27 -20.96 -8.42
N GLY A 177 2.56 -22.25 -8.56
CA GLY A 177 2.70 -23.18 -7.43
C GLY A 177 1.34 -23.58 -6.81
N LEU A 178 1.35 -24.07 -5.57
CA LEU A 178 0.16 -24.64 -4.91
C LEU A 178 -0.50 -23.71 -3.88
N ASP A 179 -0.03 -22.46 -3.77
CA ASP A 179 -0.56 -21.47 -2.83
C ASP A 179 -1.70 -20.66 -3.46
N CYS A 180 -2.84 -21.32 -3.65
CA CYS A 180 -4.01 -20.76 -4.34
C CYS A 180 -4.59 -19.52 -3.64
N ALA A 181 -4.39 -19.41 -2.32
CA ALA A 181 -4.93 -18.32 -1.50
C ALA A 181 -4.27 -16.96 -1.81
N ARG A 182 -3.14 -16.96 -2.52
CA ARG A 182 -2.50 -15.72 -2.99
C ARG A 182 -3.31 -14.95 -4.02
N CYS A 183 -4.15 -15.66 -4.77
CA CYS A 183 -4.89 -15.07 -5.89
C CYS A 183 -6.40 -15.31 -5.79
N HIS A 184 -6.84 -16.30 -5.02
CA HIS A 184 -8.24 -16.68 -4.87
C HIS A 184 -8.68 -16.59 -3.41
N THR A 185 -9.96 -16.30 -3.18
CA THR A 185 -10.52 -16.25 -1.84
C THR A 185 -11.50 -17.41 -1.63
N LEU A 186 -11.86 -17.67 -0.36
CA LEU A 186 -12.90 -18.64 -0.02
C LEU A 186 -14.32 -18.15 -0.40
N GLU A 187 -14.48 -16.86 -0.71
CA GLU A 187 -15.76 -16.26 -1.09
C GLU A 187 -16.03 -16.38 -2.59
N ALA A 188 -14.99 -16.17 -3.42
CA ALA A 188 -15.07 -16.27 -4.87
C ALA A 188 -13.74 -16.69 -5.49
N TRP A 189 -13.82 -17.58 -6.49
CA TRP A 189 -12.65 -18.02 -7.26
C TRP A 189 -12.30 -17.07 -8.40
N THR A 190 -13.29 -16.31 -8.90
CA THR A 190 -13.11 -15.34 -9.98
C THR A 190 -13.76 -13.99 -9.63
N PRO A 191 -13.12 -12.85 -10.01
CA PRO A 191 -11.80 -12.75 -10.61
C PRO A 191 -10.67 -13.11 -9.62
N ALA A 192 -9.55 -13.60 -10.14
CA ALA A 192 -8.35 -13.75 -9.35
C ALA A 192 -7.68 -12.38 -9.17
N LEU A 193 -6.99 -12.17 -8.04
CA LEU A 193 -6.29 -10.92 -7.71
C LEU A 193 -4.95 -10.76 -8.46
N LEU A 194 -4.90 -11.19 -9.72
CA LEU A 194 -3.73 -11.13 -10.60
C LEU A 194 -3.63 -9.79 -11.34
N THR A 195 -3.97 -8.69 -10.67
CA THR A 195 -3.94 -7.33 -11.23
C THR A 195 -2.60 -6.62 -11.01
N ARG A 196 -1.59 -7.32 -10.47
CA ARG A 196 -0.27 -6.76 -10.16
C ARG A 196 0.66 -6.86 -11.36
N HIS A 197 1.10 -5.71 -11.86
CA HIS A 197 2.10 -5.59 -12.92
C HIS A 197 3.18 -4.61 -12.50
N THR A 198 4.43 -4.81 -12.90
CA THR A 198 5.54 -3.87 -12.58
C THR A 198 5.44 -2.54 -13.33
N PHE A 199 4.41 -2.36 -14.15
CA PHE A 199 4.20 -1.21 -15.04
C PHE A 199 2.71 -0.88 -15.22
N MET A 200 2.43 0.32 -15.76
CA MET A 200 1.08 0.80 -16.00
C MET A 200 0.40 -0.02 -17.10
N LEU A 201 -0.70 -0.70 -16.76
CA LEU A 201 -1.44 -1.55 -17.71
C LEU A 201 -2.02 -0.78 -18.91
N ASP A 202 -2.37 0.48 -18.69
CA ASP A 202 -3.05 1.33 -19.68
C ASP A 202 -2.10 2.28 -20.43
N HIS A 203 -0.78 2.10 -20.26
CA HIS A 203 0.25 2.92 -20.89
C HIS A 203 0.05 4.44 -20.70
N GLY A 204 -0.61 4.85 -19.61
CA GLY A 204 -0.79 6.27 -19.30
C GLY A 204 -2.07 6.92 -19.84
N GLY A 205 -3.10 6.16 -20.21
CA GLY A 205 -4.45 6.75 -20.32
C GLY A 205 -5.54 6.04 -21.10
N GLU A 206 -5.41 4.76 -21.47
CA GLU A 206 -6.43 4.07 -22.28
C GLU A 206 -7.54 3.33 -21.49
N GLY A 207 -7.51 3.39 -20.16
CA GLY A 207 -8.53 2.76 -19.30
C GLY A 207 -8.25 1.28 -19.02
N GLU A 208 -9.30 0.49 -18.75
CA GLU A 208 -9.12 -0.93 -18.41
C GLU A 208 -8.73 -1.77 -19.63
N VAL A 209 -7.57 -2.44 -19.55
CA VAL A 209 -7.05 -3.32 -20.60
C VAL A 209 -7.26 -4.78 -20.18
N ALA A 210 -7.73 -5.61 -21.11
CA ALA A 210 -7.87 -7.05 -20.89
C ALA A 210 -6.50 -7.71 -20.74
N CYS A 211 -6.35 -8.65 -19.81
CA CYS A 211 -5.07 -9.29 -19.50
C CYS A 211 -4.46 -10.00 -20.73
N GLU A 212 -5.32 -10.59 -21.56
CA GLU A 212 -4.96 -11.28 -22.79
C GLU A 212 -4.39 -10.34 -23.87
N ALA A 213 -4.47 -9.02 -23.68
CA ALA A 213 -3.81 -8.07 -24.57
C ALA A 213 -2.28 -8.17 -24.47
N CYS A 214 -1.73 -8.48 -23.30
CA CYS A 214 -0.29 -8.65 -23.07
C CYS A 214 0.11 -10.12 -22.85
N HIS A 215 -0.78 -10.92 -22.26
CA HIS A 215 -0.54 -12.33 -21.95
C HIS A 215 -1.10 -13.26 -23.02
N LEU A 216 -0.51 -13.22 -24.22
CA LEU A 216 -1.03 -13.94 -25.40
C LEU A 216 -1.00 -15.48 -25.25
N ASN A 217 -0.02 -15.99 -24.50
CA ASN A 217 0.23 -17.43 -24.40
C ASN A 217 0.12 -17.97 -22.96
N SER A 218 0.45 -17.15 -21.95
CA SER A 218 0.30 -17.48 -20.53
C SER A 218 0.32 -16.21 -19.68
N TYR A 219 -0.18 -16.28 -18.45
CA TYR A 219 -0.18 -15.15 -17.52
C TYR A 219 1.19 -14.83 -16.88
N VAL A 220 2.21 -15.64 -17.12
CA VAL A 220 3.59 -15.42 -16.61
C VAL A 220 4.59 -14.97 -17.66
N ALA A 221 4.19 -15.01 -18.94
CA ALA A 221 5.02 -14.57 -20.04
C ALA A 221 4.34 -13.41 -20.76
N TYR A 222 5.13 -12.37 -21.02
CA TYR A 222 4.82 -11.28 -21.93
C TYR A 222 6.13 -10.77 -22.50
N THR A 223 6.07 -10.08 -23.64
CA THR A 223 7.22 -9.34 -24.15
C THR A 223 6.74 -8.07 -24.83
N CYS A 224 7.52 -7.00 -24.69
CA CYS A 224 7.22 -5.74 -25.35
C CYS A 224 7.31 -5.86 -26.89
N TYR A 225 8.12 -6.80 -27.39
CA TYR A 225 8.37 -7.00 -28.83
C TYR A 225 7.20 -7.63 -29.60
N GLU A 226 6.25 -8.26 -28.90
CA GLU A 226 5.07 -8.86 -29.55
C GLU A 226 4.04 -7.80 -29.96
N CYS A 227 4.06 -6.64 -29.30
CA CYS A 227 3.14 -5.53 -29.57
C CYS A 227 3.86 -4.29 -30.16
N HIS A 228 5.12 -4.04 -29.80
CA HIS A 228 5.92 -2.93 -30.34
C HIS A 228 6.88 -3.38 -31.44
N ASP A 229 7.08 -2.53 -32.45
CA ASP A 229 7.98 -2.75 -33.58
C ASP A 229 9.46 -2.58 -33.20
N HIS A 230 9.99 -3.57 -32.47
CA HIS A 230 11.40 -3.66 -32.13
C HIS A 230 11.85 -5.12 -32.14
N SER A 231 13.08 -5.37 -32.56
CA SER A 231 13.73 -6.66 -32.31
C SER A 231 14.69 -6.56 -31.12
N ALA A 232 14.86 -7.65 -30.38
CA ALA A 232 15.81 -7.69 -29.26
C ALA A 232 17.23 -7.27 -29.68
N THR A 233 17.69 -7.73 -30.85
CA THR A 233 19.01 -7.40 -31.39
C THR A 233 19.15 -5.91 -31.73
N GLU A 234 18.12 -5.31 -32.30
CA GLU A 234 18.13 -3.87 -32.59
C GLU A 234 18.19 -3.03 -31.32
N MET A 235 17.44 -3.42 -30.28
CA MET A 235 17.45 -2.72 -29.01
C MET A 235 18.78 -2.85 -28.27
N GLU A 236 19.41 -4.03 -28.31
CA GLU A 236 20.74 -4.24 -27.75
C GLU A 236 21.77 -3.32 -28.42
N GLU A 237 21.76 -3.26 -29.77
CA GLU A 237 22.68 -2.39 -30.53
C GLU A 237 22.44 -0.89 -30.24
N PHE A 238 21.18 -0.48 -30.14
CA PHE A 238 20.83 0.92 -29.85
C PHE A 238 21.27 1.31 -28.44
N HIS A 239 20.85 0.56 -27.41
CA HIS A 239 21.19 0.90 -26.02
C HIS A 239 22.68 0.82 -25.75
N THR A 240 23.40 -0.15 -26.35
CA THR A 240 24.86 -0.23 -26.24
C THR A 240 25.54 1.03 -26.80
N ARG A 241 25.00 1.61 -27.89
CA ARG A 241 25.52 2.86 -28.48
C ARG A 241 25.29 4.05 -27.56
N GLU A 242 24.16 4.08 -26.86
CA GLU A 242 23.82 5.11 -25.89
C GLU A 242 24.47 4.88 -24.50
N GLY A 243 25.15 3.75 -24.32
CA GLY A 243 25.91 3.43 -23.10
C GLY A 243 25.13 2.68 -22.01
N TYR A 244 23.94 2.16 -22.34
CA TYR A 244 23.11 1.37 -21.43
C TYR A 244 23.26 -0.13 -21.75
N LEU A 245 23.58 -0.93 -20.74
CA LEU A 245 23.87 -2.37 -20.88
C LEU A 245 22.90 -3.26 -20.10
N GLU A 246 22.16 -2.70 -19.15
CA GLU A 246 21.09 -3.38 -18.41
C GLU A 246 19.76 -2.91 -19.00
N ILE A 247 19.16 -3.73 -19.86
CA ILE A 247 18.01 -3.35 -20.70
C ILE A 247 16.88 -4.38 -20.67
N GLU A 248 17.01 -5.40 -19.82
CA GLU A 248 16.09 -6.52 -19.71
C GLU A 248 14.72 -6.09 -19.18
N ASN A 249 14.68 -5.04 -18.34
CA ASN A 249 13.46 -4.49 -17.77
C ASN A 249 13.04 -3.19 -18.46
N CYS A 250 12.57 -3.30 -19.71
CA CYS A 250 12.22 -2.15 -20.56
C CYS A 250 11.36 -1.09 -19.86
N VAL A 251 10.44 -1.51 -18.98
CA VAL A 251 9.45 -0.65 -18.34
C VAL A 251 10.02 0.26 -17.26
N GLU A 252 11.25 0.03 -16.77
CA GLU A 252 11.92 0.98 -15.87
C GLU A 252 12.23 2.30 -16.56
N CYS A 253 12.57 2.23 -17.84
CA CYS A 253 12.92 3.39 -18.66
C CYS A 253 11.78 3.82 -19.59
N HIS A 254 10.86 2.90 -19.89
CA HIS A 254 9.72 3.09 -20.79
C HIS A 254 8.38 2.67 -20.16
N PRO A 255 7.94 3.27 -19.03
CA PRO A 255 6.75 2.85 -18.31
C PRO A 255 5.43 3.01 -19.09
N THR A 256 5.39 3.87 -20.12
CA THR A 256 4.23 4.04 -21.01
C THR A 256 4.46 3.47 -22.41
N GLY A 257 5.63 2.92 -22.69
CA GLY A 257 5.98 2.42 -24.02
C GLY A 257 6.15 3.52 -25.08
N GLU A 258 6.14 4.79 -24.69
CA GLU A 258 6.31 5.93 -25.59
C GLU A 258 7.77 6.11 -26.04
N ALA A 259 7.93 6.59 -27.28
CA ALA A 259 9.24 6.82 -27.85
C ALA A 259 9.98 7.95 -27.11
N ARG A 260 11.27 7.73 -26.81
CA ARG A 260 12.16 8.69 -26.11
C ARG A 260 11.74 9.03 -24.67
N GLU A 261 10.86 8.24 -24.06
CA GLU A 261 10.41 8.42 -22.68
C GLU A 261 11.58 8.48 -21.67
N ALA A 262 12.55 7.57 -21.79
CA ALA A 262 13.75 7.54 -20.95
C ALA A 262 14.54 8.86 -20.96
N GLU A 263 14.67 9.50 -22.13
CA GLU A 263 15.35 10.80 -22.27
C GLU A 263 14.56 11.90 -21.56
N HIS A 264 13.24 11.88 -21.65
CA HIS A 264 12.38 12.83 -20.95
C HIS A 264 12.47 12.69 -19.42
N LEU A 265 12.45 11.46 -18.91
CA LEU A 265 12.58 11.18 -17.48
C LEU A 265 13.95 11.62 -16.93
N LEU A 266 15.04 11.32 -17.65
CA LEU A 266 16.39 11.76 -17.26
C LEU A 266 16.51 13.29 -17.21
N ASN A 267 15.97 13.98 -18.22
CA ASN A 267 15.99 15.44 -18.27
C ASN A 267 15.13 16.08 -17.18
N ALA A 268 14.00 15.46 -16.82
CA ALA A 268 13.16 15.90 -15.72
C ALA A 268 13.89 15.76 -14.37
N GLN A 269 14.55 14.63 -14.13
CA GLN A 269 15.34 14.40 -12.90
C GLN A 269 16.47 15.44 -12.75
N LEU A 270 17.24 15.68 -13.82
CA LEU A 270 18.31 16.69 -13.83
C LEU A 270 17.82 18.13 -13.60
N SER A 271 16.54 18.41 -13.88
CA SER A 271 15.92 19.73 -13.63
C SER A 271 15.44 19.93 -12.19
N ILE A 272 15.27 18.85 -11.43
CA ILE A 272 14.88 18.88 -10.01
C ILE A 272 16.11 18.97 -9.11
N ASP A 273 17.23 18.38 -9.54
CA ASP A 273 18.48 18.33 -8.79
C ASP A 273 19.43 19.53 -9.02
N GLY A 274 19.03 20.51 -9.84
CA GLY A 274 19.80 21.72 -10.20
C GLY A 274 19.18 23.01 -9.68
#